data_AF-A0A800JXJ4-F1
#
_entry.id   AF-A0A800JXJ4-F1
#
_cell.length_a   1.000
_cell.length_b   1.000
_cell.length_c   1.000
_cell.angle_alpha   90.00
_cell.angle_beta   90.00
_cell.angle_gamma   90.00
#
_symmetry.space_group_name_H-M   'P 1'
#
loop_
_entity.id
_entity.type
_entity.pdbx_description
1 polymer ?
#
loop_
_entity_poly.entity_id
_entity_poly.type
_entity_poly.pdbx_seq_one_letter_code
_entity_poly.pdbx_strand_id
1 'polypeptide(L)'
;MAEAIGASPRLTVFGFSQGAQTVCRWVAASNATVERIILWGGYPPHDLDLERGIGRMKSAEVILVRGLEDEFFSADVHSSQEARIREWGIPFETLTHTGSHELDPDLLLEIAERAG
;
A
#
# COMPACT_ATOMS: atom_id res chain seq x y z
N MET A 1 -37.05 13.47 9.14
CA MET A 1 -36.28 12.37 9.72
C MET A 1 -35.50 11.77 8.56
N ALA A 2 -34.23 12.15 8.39
CA ALA A 2 -33.41 11.67 7.28
C ALA A 2 -32.99 10.22 7.59
N GLU A 3 -33.29 9.29 6.68
CA GLU A 3 -32.72 7.95 6.71
C GLU A 3 -31.20 8.06 6.74
N ALA A 4 -30.56 7.34 7.65
CA ALA A 4 -29.13 7.13 7.62
C ALA A 4 -28.81 6.33 6.36
N ILE A 5 -28.33 7.01 5.33
CA ILE A 5 -27.57 6.38 4.24
C ILE A 5 -26.50 5.50 4.90
N GLY A 6 -26.52 4.20 4.58
CA GLY A 6 -25.66 3.19 5.18
C GLY A 6 -24.18 3.58 5.13
N ALA A 7 -23.37 2.96 6.01
CA ALA A 7 -21.95 3.26 6.16
C ALA A 7 -21.24 3.41 4.80
N SER A 8 -20.45 4.47 4.65
CA SER A 8 -19.62 4.68 3.46
C SER A 8 -18.82 3.40 3.16
N PRO A 9 -18.76 2.95 1.90
CA PRO A 9 -18.04 1.72 1.56
C PRO A 9 -16.56 1.87 1.88
N ARG A 10 -16.00 0.85 2.53
CA ARG A 10 -14.57 0.74 2.80
C ARG A 10 -13.84 0.44 1.50
N LEU A 11 -12.93 1.33 1.09
CA LEU A 11 -12.15 1.14 -0.12
C LEU A 11 -10.73 0.71 0.21
N THR A 12 -10.41 -0.53 -0.17
CA THR A 12 -9.04 -1.06 -0.21
C THR A 12 -8.52 -1.01 -1.63
N VAL A 13 -7.30 -0.47 -1.81
CA VAL A 13 -6.58 -0.51 -3.07
C VAL A 13 -5.37 -1.42 -2.96
N PHE A 14 -5.13 -2.20 -4.00
CA PHE A 14 -4.10 -3.21 -4.05
C PHE A 14 -3.28 -3.07 -5.33
N GLY A 15 -1.96 -3.04 -5.20
CA GLY A 15 -1.04 -2.98 -6.33
C GLY A 15 0.11 -3.97 -6.18
N PHE A 16 0.24 -4.86 -7.16
CA PHE A 16 1.34 -5.82 -7.25
C PHE A 16 2.42 -5.33 -8.22
N SER A 17 3.69 -5.45 -7.86
CA SER A 17 4.84 -5.05 -8.70
C SER A 17 4.70 -3.58 -9.16
N GLN A 18 4.75 -3.31 -10.46
CA GLN A 18 4.49 -1.97 -11.02
C GLN A 18 3.08 -1.44 -10.67
N GLY A 19 2.11 -2.32 -10.44
CA GLY A 19 0.79 -1.96 -9.95
C GLY A 19 0.82 -1.17 -8.64
N ALA A 20 1.80 -1.40 -7.77
CA ALA A 20 2.00 -0.61 -6.56
C ALA A 20 2.21 0.88 -6.91
N GLN A 21 3.00 1.18 -7.94
CA GLN A 21 3.21 2.55 -8.38
C GLN A 21 1.95 3.16 -8.99
N THR A 22 1.20 2.39 -9.77
CA THR A 22 -0.07 2.81 -10.37
C THR A 22 -1.08 3.17 -9.29
N VAL A 23 -1.22 2.34 -8.26
CA VAL A 23 -2.09 2.60 -7.12
C VAL A 23 -1.68 3.86 -6.38
N CYS A 24 -0.39 4.06 -6.06
CA CYS A 24 0.07 5.29 -5.41
C CYS A 24 -0.28 6.55 -6.21
N ARG A 25 -0.05 6.53 -7.53
CA ARG A 25 -0.43 7.65 -8.42
C ARG A 25 -1.94 7.87 -8.45
N TRP A 26 -2.72 6.79 -8.52
CA TRP A 26 -4.18 6.87 -8.50
C TRP A 26 -4.70 7.44 -7.18
N VAL A 27 -4.19 6.99 -6.03
CA VAL A 27 -4.56 7.51 -4.70
C VAL A 27 -4.27 9.01 -4.63
N ALA A 28 -3.09 9.44 -5.07
CA ALA A 28 -2.71 10.85 -5.08
C ALA A 28 -3.61 11.71 -5.97
N ALA A 29 -4.06 11.17 -7.12
CA ALA A 29 -4.86 11.89 -8.11
C ALA A 29 -6.38 11.80 -7.91
N SER A 30 -6.89 10.81 -7.17
CA SER A 30 -8.34 10.57 -7.03
C SER A 30 -9.05 11.64 -6.19
N ASN A 31 -10.29 11.45 -5.75
CA ASN A 31 -10.85 12.12 -4.55
C ASN A 31 -11.51 11.09 -3.63
N ALA A 32 -11.18 9.80 -3.82
CA ALA A 32 -11.76 8.72 -3.06
C ALA A 32 -11.14 8.68 -1.66
N THR A 33 -11.97 8.45 -0.65
CA THR A 33 -11.50 8.10 0.68
C THR A 33 -11.06 6.64 0.65
N VAL A 34 -9.74 6.44 0.66
CA VAL A 34 -9.12 5.11 0.68
C VAL A 34 -8.80 4.77 2.13
N GLU A 35 -9.31 3.63 2.59
CA GLU A 35 -9.09 3.18 3.97
C GLU A 35 -7.79 2.37 4.08
N ARG A 36 -7.47 1.58 3.05
CA ARG A 36 -6.28 0.73 3.04
C ARG A 36 -5.58 0.73 1.68
N ILE A 37 -4.26 0.79 1.70
CA ILE A 37 -3.37 0.71 0.54
C ILE A 37 -2.42 -0.46 0.75
N ILE A 38 -2.49 -1.48 -0.11
CA ILE A 38 -1.60 -2.65 -0.08
C ILE A 38 -0.65 -2.55 -1.26
N LEU A 39 0.65 -2.46 -0.97
CA LEU A 39 1.72 -2.43 -1.95
C LEU A 39 2.49 -3.76 -1.86
N TRP A 40 2.30 -4.63 -2.85
CA TRP A 40 2.88 -5.98 -2.86
C TRP A 40 4.04 -6.06 -3.85
N GLY A 41 5.24 -6.40 -3.37
CA GLY A 41 6.42 -6.50 -4.23
C GLY A 41 6.72 -5.18 -4.95
N GLY A 42 6.43 -4.05 -4.31
CA GLY A 42 6.54 -2.74 -4.94
C GLY A 42 6.42 -1.59 -3.95
N TYR A 43 6.84 -0.41 -4.40
CA TYR A 43 6.95 0.79 -3.58
C TYR A 43 6.37 2.02 -4.30
N PRO A 44 6.05 3.10 -3.56
CA PRO A 44 5.65 4.35 -4.18
C PRO A 44 6.73 4.89 -5.13
N PRO A 45 6.34 5.48 -6.27
CA PRO A 45 7.29 5.84 -7.30
C PRO A 45 8.13 7.07 -6.90
N HIS A 46 9.23 7.30 -7.61
CA HIS A 46 10.14 8.42 -7.32
C HIS A 46 9.50 9.81 -7.47
N ASP A 47 8.51 9.89 -8.34
CA ASP A 47 7.79 11.07 -8.80
C ASP A 47 6.38 11.22 -8.18
N LEU A 48 6.11 10.57 -7.04
CA LEU A 48 4.84 10.72 -6.35
C LEU A 48 4.57 12.20 -6.06
N ASP A 49 3.38 12.69 -6.43
CA ASP A 49 2.93 14.05 -6.09
C ASP A 49 2.85 14.17 -4.57
N LEU A 50 3.81 14.88 -3.97
CA LEU A 50 3.95 14.99 -2.53
C LEU A 50 2.93 15.95 -1.91
N GLU A 51 2.44 16.94 -2.68
CA GLU A 51 1.46 17.92 -2.19
C GLU A 51 0.10 17.26 -1.93
N ARG A 52 -0.33 16.40 -2.85
CA ARG A 52 -1.63 15.72 -2.76
C ARG A 52 -1.53 14.30 -2.23
N GLY A 53 -0.49 13.57 -2.61
CA GLY A 53 -0.34 12.14 -2.34
C GLY A 53 -0.05 11.81 -0.89
N ILE A 54 0.88 12.53 -0.23
CA ILE A 54 1.31 12.21 1.13
C ILE A 54 0.14 12.28 2.11
N GLY A 55 -0.66 13.35 2.07
CA GLY A 55 -1.78 13.52 3.01
C GLY A 55 -2.81 12.40 2.92
N ARG A 56 -3.05 11.89 1.71
CA ARG A 56 -4.00 10.81 1.45
C ARG A 56 -3.48 9.45 1.84
N MET A 57 -2.20 9.20 1.59
CA MET A 57 -1.56 7.96 2.06
C MET A 57 -1.47 7.94 3.59
N LYS A 58 -1.22 9.09 4.24
CA LYS A 58 -1.23 9.21 5.71
C LYS A 58 -2.58 8.93 6.35
N SER A 59 -3.68 9.18 5.64
CA SER A 59 -5.03 8.90 6.14
C SER A 59 -5.49 7.46 5.94
N ALA A 60 -4.69 6.65 5.23
CA ALA A 60 -4.98 5.24 4.98
C ALA A 60 -4.05 4.33 5.80
N GLU A 61 -4.49 3.12 6.06
CA GLU A 61 -3.64 2.02 6.48
C GLU A 61 -2.76 1.60 5.30
N VAL A 62 -1.44 1.79 5.40
CA VAL A 62 -0.49 1.39 4.37
C VAL A 62 0.19 0.09 4.77
N ILE A 63 0.04 -0.94 3.94
CA ILE A 63 0.66 -2.25 4.13
C ILE A 63 1.65 -2.49 2.99
N LEU A 64 2.91 -2.72 3.32
CA LEU A 64 3.96 -3.14 2.40
C LEU A 64 4.13 -4.65 2.52
N VAL A 65 4.05 -5.38 1.41
CA VAL A 65 4.24 -6.84 1.39
C VAL A 65 5.48 -7.20 0.59
N ARG A 66 6.35 -8.03 1.18
CA ARG A 66 7.66 -8.40 0.61
C ARG A 66 7.80 -9.91 0.47
N GLY A 67 8.32 -10.34 -0.67
CA GLY A 67 8.90 -11.68 -0.80
C GLY A 67 10.32 -11.69 -0.25
N LEU A 68 10.64 -12.63 0.63
CA LEU A 68 11.99 -12.80 1.17
C LEU A 68 12.96 -13.33 0.11
N GLU A 69 12.44 -13.96 -0.95
CA GLU A 69 13.21 -14.48 -2.09
C GLU A 69 13.02 -13.62 -3.35
N ASP A 70 12.50 -12.39 -3.21
CA ASP A 70 12.29 -11.48 -4.34
C ASP A 70 13.61 -10.91 -4.85
N GLU A 71 14.09 -11.43 -5.99
CA GLU A 71 15.35 -11.01 -6.61
C GLU A 71 15.35 -9.56 -7.11
N PHE A 72 14.19 -8.91 -7.25
CA PHE A 72 14.11 -7.50 -7.64
C PHE A 72 14.45 -6.55 -6.49
N PHE A 73 14.36 -7.01 -5.24
CA PHE A 73 14.55 -6.19 -4.06
C PHE A 73 15.55 -6.82 -3.08
N SER A 74 16.76 -6.28 -3.04
CA SER A 74 17.68 -6.60 -1.95
C SER A 74 17.24 -5.97 -0.63
N ALA A 75 17.78 -6.47 0.49
CA ALA A 75 17.55 -5.91 1.82
C ALA A 75 17.87 -4.39 1.90
N ASP A 76 18.90 -3.94 1.18
CA ASP A 76 19.27 -2.51 1.10
C ASP A 76 18.24 -1.70 0.31
N VAL A 77 17.73 -2.24 -0.80
CA VAL A 77 16.67 -1.59 -1.57
C VAL A 77 15.41 -1.46 -0.72
N HIS A 78 14.99 -2.54 -0.05
CA HIS A 78 13.89 -2.53 0.90
C HIS A 78 14.05 -1.46 1.99
N SER A 79 15.25 -1.37 2.58
CA SER A 79 15.55 -0.42 3.66
C SER A 79 15.52 1.03 3.16
N SER A 80 16.10 1.29 1.98
CA SER A 80 16.11 2.62 1.37
C SER A 80 14.72 3.12 0.98
N GLN A 81 13.87 2.24 0.43
CA GLN A 81 12.50 2.59 0.07
C GLN A 81 11.65 2.86 1.31
N GLU A 82 11.78 2.06 2.36
CA GLU A 82 11.08 2.34 3.62
C GLU A 82 11.56 3.62 4.30
N ALA A 83 12.87 3.89 4.31
CA ALA A 83 13.40 5.14 4.85
C ALA A 83 12.76 6.35 4.16
N ARG A 84 12.64 6.31 2.83
CA ARG A 84 11.97 7.34 2.04
C ARG A 84 10.49 7.51 2.40
N ILE A 85 9.76 6.41 2.61
CA ILE A 85 8.35 6.48 3.05
C ILE A 85 8.26 7.11 4.46
N ARG A 86 9.19 6.77 5.36
CA ARG A 86 9.28 7.38 6.71
C ARG A 86 9.62 8.87 6.65
N GLU A 87 10.49 9.31 5.74
CA GLU A 87 10.82 10.72 5.51
C GLU A 87 9.60 11.54 5.10
N TRP A 88 8.68 10.94 4.34
CA TRP A 88 7.38 11.56 4.02
C TRP A 88 6.40 11.56 5.20
N GLY A 89 6.74 10.86 6.29
CA GLY A 89 5.92 10.69 7.48
C GLY A 89 4.71 9.80 7.27
N ILE A 90 4.71 8.94 6.25
CA ILE A 90 3.61 8.00 6.00
C ILE A 90 3.79 6.81 6.95
N PRO A 91 2.84 6.53 7.87
CA PRO A 91 2.88 5.32 8.67
C PRO A 91 2.60 4.10 7.80
N PHE A 92 3.30 2.98 8.03
CA PHE A 92 3.07 1.73 7.33
C PHE A 92 3.41 0.52 8.20
N GLU A 93 2.78 -0.61 7.87
CA GLU A 93 3.15 -1.95 8.33
C GLU A 93 3.92 -2.67 7.22
N THR A 94 4.89 -3.49 7.58
CA THR A 94 5.60 -4.36 6.64
C THR A 94 5.31 -5.82 6.97
N LEU A 95 4.77 -6.55 6.00
CA LEU A 95 4.53 -7.99 6.03
C LEU A 95 5.48 -8.69 5.06
N THR A 96 5.83 -9.94 5.39
CA THR A 96 6.78 -10.74 4.59
C THR A 96 6.25 -12.14 4.33
N HIS A 97 6.49 -12.67 3.14
CA HIS A 97 6.26 -14.08 2.78
C HIS A 97 7.54 -14.69 2.21
N THR A 98 7.63 -16.03 2.17
CA THR A 98 8.84 -16.74 1.72
C THR A 98 8.98 -16.83 0.20
N GLY A 99 7.99 -16.38 -0.56
CA GLY A 99 7.98 -16.44 -2.02
C GLY A 99 8.93 -15.43 -2.68
N SER A 100 9.05 -15.55 -4.00
CA SER A 100 9.84 -14.65 -4.85
C SER A 100 9.02 -13.40 -5.23
N HIS A 101 9.08 -12.96 -6.48
CA HIS A 101 8.26 -11.89 -7.02
C HIS A 101 6.85 -12.40 -7.40
N GLU A 102 6.09 -12.83 -6.41
CA GLU A 102 4.79 -13.48 -6.59
C GLU A 102 3.80 -13.13 -5.47
N LEU A 103 2.55 -13.55 -5.64
CA LEU A 103 1.51 -13.44 -4.62
C LEU A 103 1.46 -14.72 -3.81
N ASP A 104 1.71 -14.61 -2.52
CA ASP A 104 1.47 -15.68 -1.55
C ASP A 104 -0.04 -15.75 -1.24
N PRO A 105 -0.73 -16.86 -1.58
CA PRO A 105 -2.18 -16.93 -1.44
C PRO A 105 -2.65 -16.86 0.01
N ASP A 106 -1.90 -17.46 0.93
CA ASP A 106 -2.27 -17.56 2.34
C ASP A 106 -2.17 -16.18 3.01
N LEU A 107 -1.06 -15.46 2.79
CA LEU A 107 -0.89 -14.09 3.28
C LEU A 107 -1.89 -13.13 2.61
N LEU A 108 -2.22 -13.32 1.33
CA LEU A 108 -3.23 -12.50 0.66
C LEU A 108 -4.62 -12.70 1.28
N LEU A 109 -5.00 -13.95 1.58
CA LEU A 109 -6.24 -14.26 2.28
C LEU A 109 -6.23 -13.67 3.70
N GLU A 110 -5.13 -13.79 4.43
CA GLU A 110 -4.97 -13.19 5.76
C GLU A 110 -5.22 -11.67 5.70
N ILE A 111 -4.58 -10.96 4.76
CA ILE A 111 -4.75 -9.51 4.59
C ILE A 111 -6.19 -9.14 4.21
N ALA A 112 -6.85 -9.96 3.40
CA ALA A 112 -8.24 -9.75 3.02
C ALA A 112 -9.21 -9.94 4.20
N GLU A 113 -8.91 -10.88 5.09
CA GLU A 113 -9.71 -11.19 6.29
C GLU A 113 -9.45 -10.25 7.46
N ARG A 114 -8.33 -9.52 7.47
CA ARG A 114 -8.06 -8.42 8.43
C ARG A 114 -9.15 -7.35 8.29
N ALA A 115 -10.19 -7.45 9.10
CA ALA A 115 -11.19 -6.40 9.24
C ALA A 115 -10.53 -5.14 9.85
N GLY A 116 -10.63 -4.00 9.15
CA GLY A 116 -10.43 -2.68 9.74
C GLY A 116 -11.59 -2.27 10.64
#